data_AF-A0A9Q0UK26-F1
#
_entry.id   AF-A0A9Q0UK26-F1
#
_cell.length_a   1.000
_cell.length_b   1.000
_cell.length_c   1.000
_cell.angle_alpha   90.00
_cell.angle_beta   90.00
_cell.angle_gamma   90.00
#
_symmetry.space_group_name_H-M   'P 1'
#
loop_
_entity.id
_entity.type
_entity.pdbx_description
1 polymer ?
#
loop_
_entity_poly.entity_id
_entity_poly.type
_entity_poly.pdbx_seq_one_letter_code
_entity_poly.pdbx_strand_id
1 'polypeptide(L)'
;MDSSGLLRFVVSKRKESVFLRAEISCAIMEAVDPARLILDAVDELVRDKVGKVGVTDKRWACGILVQALFPEGSCFGRKDKGPAFARSVVERAAGILENWKEEDDVEEKADGEGEGEGGGGGGGGGGVVGPAEAVMFLQMVLGFGLKSRFDEEFLRKLVTENASRRDMAKLAAAIDFGEKMGDIIDELVKNGKEIEAVYFASESGLTKRFSPVSLLKSYLKNSKKITTTVLKNGNYSAAATDESSTLELNSIKAIIKCVEDHKLESEFSPRQLEKTSFSA
;
A
#
# COMPACT_ATOMS: atom_id res chain seq x y z
N MET A 1 4.41 18.93 -22.96
CA MET A 1 3.51 17.86 -23.45
C MET A 1 2.18 17.99 -22.72
N ASP A 2 1.08 17.51 -23.29
CA ASP A 2 -0.27 17.66 -22.70
C ASP A 2 -0.55 16.56 -21.65
N SER A 3 -0.29 16.87 -20.36
CA SER A 3 -0.54 15.95 -19.24
C SER A 3 -2.03 15.69 -19.03
N SER A 4 -2.87 16.72 -19.10
CA SER A 4 -4.32 16.61 -18.91
C SER A 4 -4.97 15.78 -20.02
N GLY A 5 -4.50 15.91 -21.26
CA GLY A 5 -4.90 15.06 -22.38
C GLY A 5 -4.51 13.60 -22.18
N LEU A 6 -3.29 13.35 -21.72
CA LEU A 6 -2.83 12.00 -21.39
C LEU A 6 -3.66 11.37 -20.26
N LEU A 7 -3.96 12.11 -19.19
CA LEU A 7 -4.83 11.63 -18.11
C LEU A 7 -6.21 11.24 -18.63
N ARG A 8 -6.84 12.11 -19.44
CA ARG A 8 -8.14 11.81 -20.07
C ARG A 8 -8.08 10.57 -20.95
N PHE A 9 -7.00 10.40 -21.72
CA PHE A 9 -6.78 9.21 -22.55
C PHE A 9 -6.67 7.94 -21.70
N VAL A 10 -5.82 7.94 -20.68
CA VAL A 10 -5.62 6.80 -19.77
C VAL A 10 -6.94 6.42 -19.09
N VAL A 11 -7.69 7.40 -18.58
CA VAL A 11 -9.02 7.18 -17.99
C VAL A 11 -9.98 6.54 -18.99
N SER A 12 -10.03 7.03 -20.23
CA SER A 12 -10.90 6.47 -21.28
C SER A 12 -10.58 5.00 -21.60
N LYS A 13 -9.32 4.59 -21.38
CA LYS A 13 -8.81 3.23 -21.62
C LYS A 13 -8.77 2.34 -20.38
N ARG A 14 -9.45 2.72 -19.29
CA ARG A 14 -9.47 1.95 -18.03
C ARG A 14 -9.88 0.48 -18.20
N LYS A 15 -10.84 0.17 -19.07
CA LYS A 15 -11.27 -1.22 -19.35
C LYS A 15 -10.18 -2.06 -20.03
N GLU A 16 -9.27 -1.43 -20.74
CA GLU A 16 -8.14 -2.04 -21.46
C GLU A 16 -6.84 -1.98 -20.62
N SER A 17 -6.94 -1.85 -19.29
CA SER A 17 -5.79 -1.56 -18.40
C SER A 17 -4.61 -2.53 -18.50
N VAL A 18 -4.85 -3.78 -18.88
CA VAL A 18 -3.78 -4.78 -19.04
C VAL A 18 -2.87 -4.41 -20.22
N PHE A 19 -3.46 -4.12 -21.38
CA PHE A 19 -2.71 -3.68 -22.56
C PHE A 19 -2.08 -2.31 -22.33
N LEU A 20 -2.83 -1.39 -21.71
CA LEU A 20 -2.34 -0.06 -21.41
C LEU A 20 -1.08 -0.09 -20.53
N ARG A 21 -1.05 -0.90 -19.47
CA ARG A 21 0.14 -1.03 -18.60
C ARG A 21 1.37 -1.55 -19.35
N ALA A 22 1.18 -2.44 -20.32
CA ALA A 22 2.28 -3.01 -21.10
C ALA A 22 2.91 -1.98 -22.05
N GLU A 23 2.10 -1.09 -22.63
CA GLU A 23 2.57 -0.11 -23.63
C GLU A 23 2.97 1.23 -23.02
N ILE A 24 2.29 1.68 -21.96
CA ILE A 24 2.45 3.03 -21.43
C ILE A 24 3.84 3.28 -20.86
N SER A 25 4.49 2.26 -20.27
CA SER A 25 5.85 2.41 -19.75
C SER A 25 6.84 2.75 -20.86
N CYS A 26 6.79 2.04 -21.99
CA CYS A 26 7.63 2.34 -23.15
C CYS A 26 7.29 3.71 -23.76
N ALA A 27 6.00 4.01 -23.96
CA ALA A 27 5.56 5.26 -24.57
C ALA A 27 5.95 6.50 -23.74
N ILE A 28 5.90 6.40 -22.42
CA ILE A 28 6.31 7.48 -21.51
C ILE A 28 7.81 7.74 -21.62
N MET A 29 8.63 6.71 -21.83
CA MET A 29 10.08 6.86 -21.97
C MET A 29 10.48 7.52 -23.31
N GLU A 30 9.61 7.51 -24.32
CA GLU A 30 9.79 8.26 -25.57
C GLU A 30 9.40 9.74 -25.47
N ALA A 31 8.82 10.15 -24.33
CA ALA A 31 8.48 11.55 -24.11
C ALA A 31 9.73 12.43 -24.06
N VAL A 32 9.61 13.68 -24.52
CA VAL A 32 10.71 14.67 -24.48
C VAL A 32 11.19 14.93 -23.05
N ASP A 33 10.26 14.93 -22.09
CA ASP A 33 10.56 15.06 -20.66
C ASP A 33 9.52 14.24 -19.87
N PRO A 34 9.78 12.94 -19.64
CA PRO A 34 8.86 12.04 -18.94
C PRO A 34 8.57 12.48 -17.51
N ALA A 35 9.59 12.98 -16.82
CA ALA A 35 9.50 13.41 -15.43
C ALA A 35 8.58 14.62 -15.30
N ARG A 36 8.79 15.64 -16.14
CA ARG A 36 7.94 16.85 -16.13
C ARG A 36 6.49 16.53 -16.48
N LEU A 37 6.28 15.67 -17.49
CA LEU A 37 4.94 15.25 -17.90
C LEU A 37 4.16 14.61 -16.75
N ILE A 38 4.82 13.77 -15.96
CA ILE A 38 4.21 13.06 -14.84
C ILE A 38 4.02 13.99 -13.64
N LEU A 39 4.99 14.86 -13.35
CA LEU A 39 4.83 15.90 -12.33
C LEU A 39 3.66 16.82 -12.68
N ASP A 40 3.48 17.22 -13.94
CA ASP A 40 2.33 18.03 -14.38
C ASP A 40 1.00 17.29 -14.12
N ALA A 41 0.95 15.97 -14.35
CA ALA A 41 -0.24 15.14 -14.11
C ALA A 41 -0.56 14.97 -12.61
N VAL A 42 0.46 14.73 -11.79
CA VAL A 42 0.31 14.60 -10.33
C VAL A 42 -0.08 15.93 -9.70
N ASP A 43 0.54 17.02 -10.12
CA ASP A 43 0.23 18.39 -9.67
C ASP A 43 -1.21 18.80 -10.04
N GLU A 44 -1.72 18.39 -11.22
CA GLU A 44 -3.15 18.50 -11.53
C GLU A 44 -4.02 17.68 -10.56
N LEU A 45 -3.63 16.44 -10.25
CA LEU A 45 -4.38 15.58 -9.33
C LEU A 45 -4.46 16.16 -7.91
N VAL A 46 -3.33 16.65 -7.37
CA VAL A 46 -3.26 17.25 -6.03
C VAL A 46 -4.21 18.45 -5.96
N ARG A 47 -4.15 19.36 -6.93
CA ARG A 47 -5.05 20.53 -7.00
C ARG A 47 -6.53 20.20 -7.19
N ASP A 48 -6.85 19.10 -7.86
CA ASP A 48 -8.24 18.72 -8.17
C ASP A 48 -8.94 17.96 -7.05
N LYS A 49 -8.31 17.75 -5.88
CA LYS A 49 -8.93 17.05 -4.73
C LYS A 49 -10.18 17.74 -4.16
N VAL A 50 -10.49 18.97 -4.58
CA VAL A 50 -11.72 19.69 -4.23
C VAL A 50 -12.93 19.17 -5.04
N GLY A 51 -13.68 18.22 -4.46
CA GLY A 51 -15.13 18.04 -4.70
C GLY A 51 -15.62 17.71 -6.13
N LYS A 52 -14.77 17.30 -7.07
CA LYS A 52 -15.19 17.02 -8.46
C LYS A 52 -15.50 15.54 -8.72
N VAL A 53 -16.54 15.30 -9.52
CA VAL A 53 -16.86 13.98 -10.11
C VAL A 53 -15.68 13.50 -10.98
N GLY A 54 -15.23 12.25 -10.80
CA GLY A 54 -14.15 11.64 -11.60
C GLY A 54 -12.75 11.65 -10.99
N VAL A 55 -12.59 12.15 -9.76
CA VAL A 55 -11.30 12.16 -9.03
C VAL A 55 -10.73 10.75 -8.84
N THR A 56 -11.56 9.73 -8.62
CA THR A 56 -11.13 8.33 -8.49
C THR A 56 -10.53 7.75 -9.77
N ASP A 57 -10.97 8.22 -10.94
CA ASP A 57 -10.41 7.82 -12.24
C ASP A 57 -9.05 8.49 -12.48
N LYS A 58 -8.94 9.79 -12.16
CA LYS A 58 -7.67 10.53 -12.24
C LYS A 58 -6.60 9.96 -11.31
N ARG A 59 -6.94 9.60 -10.07
CA ARG A 59 -6.03 8.94 -9.11
C ARG A 59 -5.45 7.65 -9.67
N TRP A 60 -6.32 6.82 -10.25
CA TRP A 60 -5.90 5.58 -10.88
C TRP A 60 -4.99 5.83 -12.08
N ALA A 61 -5.33 6.78 -12.95
CA ALA A 61 -4.51 7.14 -14.11
C ALA A 61 -3.13 7.66 -13.69
N CYS A 62 -3.06 8.53 -12.68
CA CYS A 62 -1.79 9.02 -12.12
C CYS A 62 -0.95 7.88 -11.54
N GLY A 63 -1.57 6.94 -10.83
CA GLY A 63 -0.87 5.75 -10.33
C GLY A 63 -0.20 4.93 -11.45
N ILE A 64 -0.89 4.76 -12.59
CA ILE A 64 -0.31 4.08 -13.77
C ILE A 64 0.87 4.88 -14.35
N LEU A 65 0.75 6.20 -14.42
CA LEU A 65 1.82 7.07 -14.93
C LEU A 65 3.04 7.11 -14.02
N VAL A 66 2.85 7.19 -12.71
CA VAL A 66 3.95 7.13 -11.73
C VAL A 66 4.62 5.76 -11.79
N GLN A 67 3.84 4.68 -11.90
CA GLN A 67 4.37 3.34 -12.11
C GLN A 67 5.13 3.20 -13.45
N ALA A 68 4.73 3.93 -14.50
CA ALA A 68 5.43 3.94 -15.77
C ALA A 68 6.83 4.57 -15.67
N LEU A 69 6.98 5.61 -14.84
CA LEU A 69 8.27 6.27 -14.57
C LEU A 69 9.13 5.49 -13.58
N PHE A 70 8.49 4.82 -12.61
CA PHE A 70 9.14 4.01 -11.60
C PHE A 70 8.59 2.57 -11.64
N PRO A 71 8.98 1.74 -12.63
CA PRO A 71 8.45 0.39 -12.78
C PRO A 71 8.69 -0.49 -11.55
N GLU A 72 7.76 -1.43 -11.31
CA GLU A 72 7.90 -2.48 -10.29
C GLU A 72 9.15 -3.31 -10.60
N GLY A 73 10.16 -3.27 -9.72
CA GLY A 73 11.46 -3.91 -9.94
C GLY A 73 12.59 -2.94 -10.30
N SER A 74 12.29 -1.65 -10.50
CA SER A 74 13.30 -0.61 -10.33
C SER A 74 13.79 -0.70 -8.89
N CYS A 75 15.06 -1.07 -8.74
CA CYS A 75 15.66 -1.30 -7.43
C CYS A 75 15.80 0.06 -6.74
N PHE A 76 14.75 0.51 -6.07
CA PHE A 76 14.86 1.52 -5.02
C PHE A 76 15.83 0.95 -3.98
N GLY A 77 17.12 1.29 -4.07
CA GLY A 77 18.18 0.70 -3.25
C GLY A 77 19.31 -0.02 -4.00
N ARG A 78 19.34 -0.09 -5.35
CA ARG A 78 20.64 -0.32 -6.00
C ARG A 78 21.48 0.95 -5.82
N LYS A 79 22.75 0.76 -5.42
CA LYS A 79 23.78 1.81 -5.44
C LYS A 79 24.01 2.40 -6.85
N ASP A 80 23.43 1.77 -7.86
CA ASP A 80 23.30 2.31 -9.21
C ASP A 80 22.27 3.43 -9.18
N LYS A 81 22.79 4.67 -9.21
CA LYS A 81 22.03 5.91 -9.26
C LYS A 81 20.82 5.73 -10.17
N GLY A 82 19.61 5.88 -9.61
CA GLY A 82 18.38 5.97 -10.41
C GLY A 82 18.51 7.06 -11.48
N PRO A 83 17.52 7.22 -12.36
CA PRO A 83 17.54 8.29 -13.37
C PRO A 83 17.90 9.62 -12.70
N ALA A 84 19.05 10.18 -13.08
CA ALA A 84 19.55 11.40 -12.48
C ALA A 84 18.68 12.56 -12.97
N PHE A 85 17.69 12.95 -12.18
CA PHE A 85 16.86 14.11 -12.48
C PHE A 85 17.64 15.40 -12.26
N ALA A 86 17.36 16.41 -13.08
CA ALA A 86 17.88 17.75 -12.86
C ALA A 86 17.40 18.30 -11.51
N ARG A 87 18.21 19.10 -10.83
CA ARG A 87 17.87 19.69 -9.52
C ARG A 87 16.51 20.40 -9.55
N SER A 88 16.22 21.15 -10.62
CA SER A 88 14.93 21.84 -10.79
C SER A 88 13.73 20.89 -10.81
N VAL A 89 13.87 19.69 -11.37
CA VAL A 89 12.83 18.66 -11.40
C VAL A 89 12.62 18.08 -10.00
N VAL A 90 13.72 17.83 -9.27
CA VAL A 90 13.68 17.30 -7.89
C VAL A 90 13.05 18.32 -6.93
N GLU A 91 13.44 19.59 -6.99
CA GLU A 91 12.83 20.64 -6.14
C GLU A 91 11.34 20.82 -6.48
N ARG A 92 10.96 20.70 -7.76
CA ARG A 92 9.55 20.74 -8.15
C ARG A 92 8.77 19.54 -7.58
N ALA A 93 9.33 18.34 -7.68
CA ALA A 93 8.73 17.14 -7.11
C ALA A 93 8.55 17.27 -5.60
N ALA A 94 9.55 17.82 -4.90
CA ALA A 94 9.47 18.11 -3.46
C ALA A 94 8.29 19.04 -3.16
N GLY A 95 8.16 20.18 -3.84
CA GLY A 95 7.06 21.11 -3.61
C GLY A 95 5.67 20.51 -3.89
N ILE A 96 5.53 19.66 -4.91
CA ILE A 96 4.26 18.97 -5.18
C ILE A 96 3.91 18.00 -4.03
N LEU A 97 4.88 17.24 -3.54
CA LEU A 97 4.68 16.29 -2.45
C LEU A 97 4.49 16.99 -1.08
N GLU A 98 5.12 18.13 -0.85
CA GLU A 98 4.88 18.97 0.33
C GLU A 98 3.44 19.50 0.32
N ASN A 99 2.97 20.05 -0.81
CA ASN A 99 1.57 20.47 -0.94
C ASN A 99 0.60 19.30 -0.75
N TRP A 100 0.92 18.14 -1.33
CA TRP A 100 0.10 16.94 -1.14
C TRP A 100 -0.02 16.56 0.34
N LYS A 101 1.07 16.70 1.10
CA LYS A 101 1.08 16.46 2.54
C LYS A 101 0.28 17.51 3.31
N GLU A 102 0.48 18.79 3.04
CA GLU A 102 -0.08 19.92 3.81
C GLU A 102 -1.58 20.15 3.57
N GLU A 103 -2.06 19.95 2.34
CA GLU A 103 -3.49 20.14 2.02
C GLU A 103 -4.38 19.14 2.78
N ASP A 104 -3.84 17.99 3.19
CA ASP A 104 -4.54 16.99 4.00
C ASP A 104 -4.55 17.36 5.52
N ASP A 105 -3.63 18.21 6.02
CA ASP A 105 -3.62 18.71 7.42
C ASP A 105 -4.67 19.83 7.68
N VAL A 106 -5.18 20.47 6.62
CA VAL A 106 -6.16 21.56 6.71
C VAL A 106 -7.60 21.05 6.81
N GLU A 107 -7.94 19.95 6.15
CA GLU A 107 -9.29 19.36 6.21
C GLU A 107 -9.62 18.76 7.59
N GLU A 108 -8.64 18.23 8.32
CA GLU A 108 -8.85 17.71 9.69
C GLU A 108 -9.29 18.81 10.67
N LYS A 109 -8.97 20.08 10.39
CA LYS A 109 -9.43 21.23 11.19
C LYS A 109 -10.83 21.72 10.83
N ALA A 110 -11.40 21.32 9.70
CA ALA A 110 -12.71 21.78 9.24
C ALA A 110 -13.87 20.89 9.74
N ASP A 111 -13.62 19.61 10.01
CA ASP A 111 -14.66 18.63 10.40
C ASP A 111 -14.85 18.46 11.92
N GLY A 112 -14.28 19.35 12.73
CA GLY A 112 -14.43 19.36 14.18
C GLY A 112 -15.75 19.95 14.68
N GLU A 113 -16.91 19.48 14.19
CA GLU A 113 -18.24 19.71 14.79
C GLU A 113 -19.30 18.82 14.10
N GLY A 114 -19.49 17.58 14.58
CA GLY A 114 -20.51 16.68 14.06
C GLY A 114 -20.58 15.37 14.84
N GLU A 115 -21.32 15.36 15.95
CA GLU A 115 -21.64 14.15 16.69
C GLU A 115 -22.52 13.21 15.85
N GLY A 116 -22.00 12.02 15.54
CA GLY A 116 -22.74 10.93 14.92
C GLY A 116 -22.16 9.59 15.38
N GLU A 117 -22.80 8.98 16.37
CA GLU A 117 -22.47 7.64 16.87
C GLU A 117 -22.71 6.56 15.80
N GLY A 118 -21.70 5.74 15.49
CA GLY A 118 -21.87 4.65 14.53
C GLY A 118 -20.62 3.87 14.09
N GLY A 119 -19.77 3.46 15.04
CA GLY A 119 -18.98 2.21 14.96
C GLY A 119 -17.93 2.02 13.86
N GLY A 120 -16.64 2.16 14.23
CA GLY A 120 -15.57 1.28 13.73
C GLY A 120 -14.33 1.95 13.13
N GLY A 121 -13.36 2.32 13.98
CA GLY A 121 -11.95 2.48 13.58
C GLY A 121 -11.42 3.92 13.68
N GLY A 122 -10.84 4.25 14.83
CA GLY A 122 -10.30 5.57 15.16
C GLY A 122 -9.25 6.13 14.19
N GLY A 123 -9.39 7.42 13.90
CA GLY A 123 -8.48 8.46 14.41
C GLY A 123 -7.09 8.62 13.77
N GLY A 124 -6.98 9.64 12.93
CA GLY A 124 -5.95 10.69 13.09
C GLY A 124 -4.74 10.64 12.16
N GLY A 125 -4.68 11.61 11.24
CA GLY A 125 -3.46 12.28 10.75
C GLY A 125 -2.46 11.51 9.88
N GLY A 126 -2.84 11.04 8.69
CA GLY A 126 -1.89 10.58 7.68
C GLY A 126 -2.13 11.33 6.38
N GLY A 127 -1.36 12.39 6.12
CA GLY A 127 -1.54 13.36 5.01
C GLY A 127 -1.34 12.82 3.59
N VAL A 128 -1.91 11.66 3.26
CA VAL A 128 -2.07 11.15 1.90
C VAL A 128 -3.39 10.39 1.81
N VAL A 129 -4.37 10.89 1.04
CA VAL A 129 -5.72 10.30 0.88
C VAL A 129 -5.73 8.86 0.34
N GLY A 130 -5.58 7.89 1.24
CA GLY A 130 -5.92 6.49 1.00
C GLY A 130 -4.83 5.62 0.33
N PRO A 131 -5.07 4.30 0.25
CA PRO A 131 -3.97 3.34 0.08
C PRO A 131 -3.26 3.36 -1.27
N ALA A 132 -3.93 3.75 -2.35
CA ALA A 132 -3.31 3.86 -3.67
C ALA A 132 -2.42 5.11 -3.77
N GLU A 133 -2.81 6.18 -3.09
CA GLU A 133 -2.07 7.43 -3.06
C GLU A 133 -0.84 7.32 -2.17
N ALA A 134 -0.94 6.62 -1.04
CA ALA A 134 0.21 6.31 -0.19
C ALA A 134 1.32 5.59 -0.97
N VAL A 135 0.97 4.59 -1.79
CA VAL A 135 1.91 3.88 -2.67
C VAL A 135 2.55 4.85 -3.67
N MET A 136 1.73 5.65 -4.35
CA MET A 136 2.19 6.63 -5.35
C MET A 136 3.12 7.69 -4.74
N PHE A 137 2.77 8.21 -3.58
CA PHE A 137 3.56 9.17 -2.82
C PHE A 137 4.93 8.59 -2.48
N LEU A 138 4.97 7.40 -1.88
CA LEU A 138 6.23 6.73 -1.51
C LEU A 138 7.08 6.38 -2.74
N GLN A 139 6.47 5.96 -3.84
CA GLN A 139 7.16 5.75 -5.12
C GLN A 139 7.84 7.03 -5.62
N MET A 140 7.17 8.18 -5.52
CA MET A 140 7.75 9.47 -5.90
C MET A 140 8.86 9.89 -4.93
N VAL A 141 8.67 9.73 -3.62
CA VAL A 141 9.71 10.02 -2.61
C VAL A 141 10.97 9.22 -2.91
N LEU A 142 10.85 7.93 -3.16
CA LEU A 142 11.98 7.07 -3.50
C LEU A 142 12.57 7.39 -4.88
N GLY A 143 11.71 7.56 -5.88
CA GLY A 143 12.08 7.75 -7.27
C GLY A 143 12.85 9.04 -7.52
N PHE A 144 12.46 10.14 -6.85
CA PHE A 144 13.15 11.42 -6.92
C PHE A 144 14.25 11.60 -5.85
N GLY A 145 14.48 10.60 -4.99
CA GLY A 145 15.51 10.67 -3.95
C GLY A 145 15.21 11.66 -2.83
N LEU A 146 13.92 11.82 -2.49
CA LEU A 146 13.42 12.83 -1.56
C LEU A 146 13.29 12.34 -0.12
N LYS A 147 13.74 11.12 0.23
CA LYS A 147 13.64 10.57 1.60
C LYS A 147 14.06 11.57 2.68
N SER A 148 15.19 12.25 2.48
CA SER A 148 15.73 13.22 3.46
C SER A 148 14.93 14.51 3.63
N ARG A 149 13.97 14.79 2.74
CA ARG A 149 13.07 15.94 2.81
C ARG A 149 11.84 15.70 3.68
N PHE A 150 11.51 14.43 3.94
CA PHE A 150 10.33 14.06 4.72
C PHE A 150 10.74 13.56 6.09
N ASP A 151 9.91 13.88 7.07
CA ASP A 151 10.05 13.33 8.41
C ASP A 151 9.89 11.80 8.40
N GLU A 152 10.76 11.12 9.14
CA GLU A 152 10.79 9.65 9.16
C GLU A 152 9.58 9.07 9.89
N GLU A 153 9.06 9.75 10.92
CA GLU A 153 7.86 9.30 11.64
C GLU A 153 6.63 9.40 10.75
N PHE A 154 6.51 10.46 9.96
CA PHE A 154 5.49 10.59 8.91
C PHE A 154 5.54 9.43 7.91
N LEU A 155 6.72 9.12 7.35
CA LEU A 155 6.88 8.00 6.41
C LEU A 155 6.55 6.66 7.06
N ARG A 156 6.96 6.45 8.31
CA ARG A 156 6.65 5.25 9.09
C ARG A 156 5.15 5.09 9.28
N LYS A 157 4.46 6.16 9.68
CA LYS A 157 3.01 6.18 9.86
C LYS A 157 2.28 5.83 8.57
N LEU A 158 2.65 6.48 7.46
CA LEU A 158 2.08 6.24 6.14
C LEU A 158 2.21 4.77 5.72
N VAL A 159 3.36 4.16 5.98
CA VAL A 159 3.62 2.74 5.71
C VAL A 159 2.77 1.82 6.58
N THR A 160 2.71 2.06 7.89
CA THR A 160 1.98 1.19 8.84
C THR A 160 0.47 1.20 8.61
N GLU A 161 -0.09 2.37 8.32
CA GLU A 161 -1.52 2.53 8.01
C GLU A 161 -1.91 1.79 6.73
N ASN A 162 -1.02 1.79 5.74
CA ASN A 162 -1.27 1.25 4.40
C ASN A 162 -0.59 -0.12 4.15
N ALA A 163 -0.18 -0.82 5.21
CA ALA A 163 0.61 -2.05 5.15
C ALA A 163 -0.02 -3.20 4.34
N SER A 164 -1.35 -3.26 4.26
CA SER A 164 -2.08 -4.30 3.50
C SER A 164 -2.00 -4.13 1.97
N ARG A 165 -1.35 -3.06 1.48
CA ARG A 165 -1.09 -2.88 0.04
C ARG A 165 0.07 -3.74 -0.39
N ARG A 166 -0.14 -4.45 -1.51
CA ARG A 166 0.80 -5.43 -2.08
C ARG A 166 2.25 -4.95 -2.17
N ASP A 167 2.45 -3.69 -2.58
CA ASP A 167 3.78 -3.14 -2.82
C ASP A 167 4.34 -2.36 -1.63
N MET A 168 3.58 -2.21 -0.54
CA MET A 168 3.98 -1.42 0.62
C MET A 168 5.21 -2.01 1.31
N ALA A 169 5.28 -3.34 1.45
CA ALA A 169 6.44 -4.01 2.03
C ALA A 169 7.75 -3.72 1.25
N LYS A 170 7.66 -3.72 -0.09
CA LYS A 170 8.78 -3.40 -0.98
C LYS A 170 9.21 -1.94 -0.85
N LEU A 171 8.24 -1.02 -0.84
CA LEU A 171 8.49 0.41 -0.66
C LEU A 171 9.09 0.68 0.72
N ALA A 172 8.59 0.05 1.77
CA ALA A 172 9.12 0.18 3.12
C ALA A 172 10.58 -0.32 3.22
N ALA A 173 10.88 -1.46 2.62
CA ALA A 173 12.26 -1.98 2.53
C ALA A 173 13.18 -1.03 1.76
N ALA A 174 12.68 -0.45 0.67
CA ALA A 174 13.39 0.52 -0.16
C ALA A 174 13.61 1.89 0.50
N ILE A 175 12.69 2.35 1.35
CA ILE A 175 12.87 3.55 2.16
C ILE A 175 14.04 3.35 3.12
N ASP A 176 14.33 2.11 3.52
CA ASP A 176 15.42 1.76 4.44
C ASP A 176 15.28 2.49 5.78
N PHE A 177 14.31 2.06 6.59
CA PHE A 177 14.14 2.51 7.97
C PHE A 177 15.24 2.01 8.92
N GLY A 178 16.27 1.31 8.42
CA GLY A 178 17.32 0.70 9.22
C GLY A 178 16.76 -0.22 10.32
N GLU A 179 17.27 -0.08 11.54
CA GLU A 179 16.85 -0.90 12.70
C GLU A 179 15.37 -0.73 13.07
N LYS A 180 14.75 0.41 12.74
CA LYS A 180 13.34 0.69 13.05
C LYS A 180 12.37 -0.14 12.21
N MET A 181 12.84 -0.80 11.14
CA MET A 181 12.02 -1.77 10.40
C MET A 181 11.53 -2.89 11.29
N GLY A 182 12.35 -3.33 12.27
CA GLY A 182 11.92 -4.32 13.25
C GLY A 182 10.73 -3.84 14.08
N ASP A 183 10.73 -2.57 14.48
CA ASP A 183 9.64 -1.98 15.27
C ASP A 183 8.34 -1.86 14.45
N ILE A 184 8.44 -1.58 13.14
CA ILE A 184 7.30 -1.59 12.22
C ILE A 184 6.70 -3.00 12.14
N ILE A 185 7.54 -4.03 11.95
CA ILE A 185 7.06 -5.41 11.87
C ILE A 185 6.42 -5.84 13.20
N ASP A 186 7.03 -5.51 14.34
CA ASP A 186 6.45 -5.79 15.66
C ASP A 186 5.10 -5.09 15.85
N GLU A 187 4.94 -3.86 15.37
CA GLU A 187 3.67 -3.13 15.40
C GLU A 187 2.60 -3.81 14.52
N LEU A 188 2.95 -4.26 13.32
CA LEU A 188 2.04 -5.01 12.45
C LEU A 188 1.54 -6.30 13.13
N VAL A 189 2.45 -7.03 13.78
CA VAL A 189 2.11 -8.26 14.52
C VAL A 189 1.16 -7.96 15.68
N LYS A 190 1.43 -6.91 16.46
CA LYS A 190 0.55 -6.48 17.57
C LYS A 190 -0.85 -6.12 17.10
N ASN A 191 -0.96 -5.58 15.88
CA ASN A 191 -2.22 -5.17 15.28
C ASN A 191 -2.94 -6.30 14.50
N GLY A 192 -2.48 -7.56 14.61
CA GLY A 192 -3.11 -8.71 13.94
C GLY A 192 -2.89 -8.74 12.41
N LYS A 193 -1.88 -8.01 11.93
CA LYS A 193 -1.44 -7.97 10.53
C LYS A 193 -0.25 -8.90 10.31
N GLU A 194 -0.33 -10.13 10.82
CA GLU A 194 0.81 -11.07 10.73
C GLU A 194 1.14 -11.48 9.30
N ILE A 195 0.17 -11.49 8.37
CA ILE A 195 0.42 -11.75 6.95
C ILE A 195 1.29 -10.63 6.36
N GLU A 196 0.93 -9.37 6.59
CA GLU A 196 1.72 -8.22 6.18
C GLU A 196 3.12 -8.25 6.81
N ALA A 197 3.21 -8.62 8.09
CA ALA A 197 4.49 -8.78 8.77
C ALA A 197 5.42 -9.79 8.06
N VAL A 198 4.88 -10.87 7.46
CA VAL A 198 5.67 -11.81 6.65
C VAL A 198 6.25 -11.14 5.41
N TYR A 199 5.43 -10.38 4.67
CA TYR A 199 5.88 -9.65 3.48
C TYR A 199 6.96 -8.63 3.86
N PHE A 200 6.74 -7.83 4.90
CA PHE A 200 7.72 -6.85 5.38
C PHE A 200 9.02 -7.50 5.82
N ALA A 201 8.96 -8.59 6.59
CA ALA A 201 10.16 -9.32 7.02
C ALA A 201 10.93 -9.91 5.84
N SER A 202 10.22 -10.39 4.81
CA SER A 202 10.83 -10.98 3.63
C SER A 202 11.51 -9.93 2.75
N GLU A 203 10.83 -8.82 2.46
CA GLU A 203 11.37 -7.73 1.64
C GLU A 203 12.53 -6.99 2.34
N SER A 204 12.50 -6.88 3.67
CA SER A 204 13.58 -6.26 4.46
C SER A 204 14.71 -7.22 4.86
N GLY A 205 14.62 -8.51 4.54
CA GLY A 205 15.64 -9.50 4.91
C GLY A 205 15.69 -9.85 6.40
N LEU A 206 14.64 -9.54 7.17
CA LEU A 206 14.54 -9.77 8.62
C LEU A 206 13.89 -11.11 9.00
N THR A 207 13.78 -12.05 8.06
CA THR A 207 13.14 -13.37 8.26
C THR A 207 13.80 -14.23 9.34
N LYS A 208 15.06 -13.97 9.71
CA LYS A 208 15.71 -14.63 10.85
C LYS A 208 15.10 -14.24 12.20
N ARG A 209 14.74 -12.96 12.37
CA ARG A 209 14.07 -12.46 13.59
C ARG A 209 12.57 -12.74 13.52
N PHE A 210 11.98 -12.52 12.35
CA PHE A 210 10.56 -12.66 12.09
C PHE A 210 10.32 -13.85 11.16
N SER A 211 10.40 -15.06 11.72
CA SER A 211 10.20 -16.29 10.94
C SER A 211 8.81 -16.29 10.28
N PRO A 212 8.73 -16.40 8.93
CA PRO A 212 7.46 -16.48 8.21
C PRO A 212 6.55 -17.58 8.74
N VAL A 213 7.11 -18.76 9.02
CA VAL A 213 6.35 -19.91 9.55
C VAL A 213 5.77 -19.61 10.94
N SER A 214 6.52 -18.95 11.81
CA SER A 214 6.04 -18.56 13.14
C SER A 214 4.91 -17.54 13.06
N LEU A 215 5.03 -16.54 12.18
CA LEU A 215 4.01 -15.53 11.94
C LEU A 215 2.72 -16.15 11.36
N LEU A 216 2.83 -17.02 10.36
CA LEU A 216 1.68 -17.73 9.79
C LEU A 216 0.96 -18.60 10.82
N LYS A 217 1.70 -19.27 11.72
CA LYS A 217 1.12 -20.02 12.84
C LYS A 217 0.42 -19.11 13.86
N SER A 218 0.98 -17.93 14.14
CA SER A 218 0.33 -16.91 14.99
C SER A 218 -0.98 -16.45 14.37
N TYR A 219 -0.95 -16.11 13.08
CA TYR A 219 -2.12 -15.69 12.31
C TYR A 219 -3.24 -16.73 12.37
N LEU A 220 -2.92 -18.01 12.11
CA LEU A 220 -3.90 -19.11 12.19
C LEU A 220 -4.49 -19.28 13.60
N LYS A 221 -3.69 -19.05 14.65
CA LYS A 221 -4.17 -19.10 16.03
C LYS A 221 -5.10 -17.92 16.34
N ASN A 222 -4.78 -16.72 15.85
CA ASN A 222 -5.58 -15.53 16.06
C ASN A 222 -6.89 -15.58 15.26
N SER A 223 -6.87 -16.02 14.00
CA SER A 223 -8.08 -16.17 13.18
C SER A 223 -9.09 -17.11 13.84
N LYS A 224 -8.64 -18.26 14.38
CA LYS A 224 -9.51 -19.19 15.12
C LYS A 224 -10.14 -18.59 16.38
N LYS A 225 -9.41 -17.72 17.09
CA LYS A 225 -9.97 -17.02 18.26
C LYS A 225 -11.05 -16.04 17.84
N ILE A 226 -10.84 -15.32 16.74
CA ILE A 226 -11.81 -14.38 16.18
C ILE A 226 -13.07 -15.14 15.76
N THR A 227 -12.93 -16.23 15.02
CA THR A 227 -14.07 -17.02 14.52
C THR A 227 -14.88 -17.62 15.67
N THR A 228 -14.19 -18.18 16.68
CA THR A 228 -14.84 -18.64 17.92
C THR A 228 -15.58 -17.52 18.67
N THR A 229 -15.04 -16.29 18.66
CA THR A 229 -15.66 -15.14 19.34
C THR A 229 -16.91 -14.68 18.60
N VAL A 230 -16.87 -14.62 17.26
CA VAL A 230 -18.03 -14.31 16.41
C VAL A 230 -19.17 -15.30 16.64
N LEU A 231 -18.86 -16.60 16.65
CA LEU A 231 -19.85 -17.65 16.93
C LEU A 231 -20.52 -17.48 18.29
N LYS A 232 -19.73 -17.23 19.34
CA LYS A 232 -20.25 -17.05 20.70
C LYS A 232 -21.10 -15.78 20.82
N ASN A 233 -20.65 -14.66 20.26
CA ASN A 233 -21.36 -13.39 20.32
C ASN A 233 -22.68 -13.44 19.55
N GLY A 234 -22.71 -14.13 18.42
CA GLY A 234 -23.92 -14.35 17.63
C GLY A 234 -24.76 -15.54 18.08
N ASN A 235 -24.50 -16.08 19.27
CA ASN A 235 -25.20 -17.22 19.90
C ASN A 235 -25.38 -18.42 18.94
N TYR A 236 -24.36 -18.72 18.14
CA TYR A 236 -24.37 -19.79 17.14
C TYR A 236 -25.53 -19.70 16.14
N SER A 237 -26.02 -18.49 15.87
CA SER A 237 -27.03 -18.27 14.83
C SER A 237 -26.49 -18.62 13.44
N ALA A 238 -27.40 -18.81 12.48
CA ALA A 238 -27.05 -19.05 11.09
C ALA A 238 -26.18 -17.91 10.51
N ALA A 239 -26.50 -16.66 10.84
CA ALA A 239 -25.73 -15.49 10.41
C ALA A 239 -24.30 -15.49 10.99
N ALA A 240 -24.14 -15.78 12.28
CA ALA A 240 -22.83 -15.85 12.92
C ALA A 240 -21.97 -17.02 12.39
N THR A 241 -22.62 -18.13 12.04
CA THR A 241 -21.96 -19.29 11.44
C THR A 241 -21.47 -18.98 10.03
N ASP A 242 -22.28 -18.30 9.23
CA ASP A 242 -21.90 -17.86 7.87
C ASP A 242 -20.77 -16.82 7.90
N GLU A 243 -20.85 -15.84 8.81
CA GLU A 243 -19.79 -14.84 9.03
C GLU A 243 -18.47 -15.51 9.46
N SER A 244 -18.52 -16.41 10.45
CA SER A 244 -17.36 -17.19 10.91
C SER A 244 -16.75 -18.00 9.76
N SER A 245 -17.57 -18.68 8.97
CA SER A 245 -17.11 -19.49 7.82
C SER A 245 -16.43 -18.62 6.76
N THR A 246 -16.98 -17.44 6.48
CA THR A 246 -16.41 -16.47 5.55
C THR A 246 -15.06 -15.95 6.03
N LEU A 247 -14.92 -15.63 7.33
CA LEU A 247 -13.66 -15.21 7.94
C LEU A 247 -12.59 -16.30 7.88
N GLU A 248 -12.96 -17.56 8.15
CA GLU A 248 -12.04 -18.70 8.04
C GLU A 248 -11.56 -18.91 6.60
N LEU A 249 -12.47 -18.88 5.62
CA LEU A 249 -12.12 -19.01 4.21
C LEU A 249 -11.18 -17.89 3.75
N ASN A 250 -11.43 -16.64 4.13
CA ASN A 250 -10.57 -15.52 3.79
C ASN A 250 -9.18 -15.65 4.43
N SER A 251 -9.13 -16.09 5.69
CA SER A 251 -7.86 -16.34 6.41
C SER A 251 -7.04 -17.44 5.72
N ILE A 252 -7.68 -18.55 5.33
CA ILE A 252 -7.02 -19.66 4.63
C ILE A 252 -6.50 -19.20 3.27
N LYS A 253 -7.29 -18.44 2.49
CA LYS A 253 -6.85 -17.88 1.21
C LYS A 253 -5.64 -16.96 1.36
N ALA A 254 -5.63 -16.11 2.40
CA ALA A 254 -4.50 -15.23 2.69
C ALA A 254 -3.22 -16.02 3.03
N ILE A 255 -3.35 -17.09 3.83
CA ILE A 255 -2.23 -17.97 4.17
C ILE A 255 -1.70 -18.68 2.92
N ILE A 256 -2.58 -19.30 2.12
CA ILE A 256 -2.18 -20.03 0.91
C ILE A 256 -1.39 -19.10 -0.01
N LYS A 257 -1.93 -17.90 -0.28
CA LYS A 257 -1.26 -16.91 -1.12
C LYS A 257 0.10 -16.49 -0.56
N CYS A 258 0.20 -16.25 0.75
CA CYS A 258 1.46 -15.90 1.40
C CYS A 258 2.49 -17.04 1.29
N VAL A 259 2.06 -18.30 1.47
CA VAL A 259 2.92 -19.48 1.32
C VAL A 259 3.44 -19.61 -0.11
N GLU A 260 2.59 -19.41 -1.11
CA GLU A 260 2.97 -19.43 -2.54
C GLU A 260 3.95 -18.30 -2.88
N ASP A 261 3.65 -17.06 -2.46
CA ASP A 261 4.48 -15.88 -2.73
C ASP A 261 5.90 -16.03 -2.14
N HIS A 262 6.02 -16.69 -0.99
CA HIS A 262 7.29 -16.87 -0.28
C HIS A 262 7.93 -18.27 -0.45
N LYS A 263 7.34 -19.15 -1.27
CA LYS A 263 7.81 -20.51 -1.55
C LYS A 263 8.01 -21.36 -0.29
N LEU A 264 7.03 -21.29 0.62
CA LEU A 264 7.07 -21.95 1.94
C LEU A 264 6.33 -23.30 1.96
N GLU A 265 6.00 -23.88 0.81
CA GLU A 265 5.14 -25.07 0.68
C GLU A 265 5.71 -26.31 1.38
N SER A 266 7.05 -26.39 1.46
CA SER A 266 7.75 -27.48 2.15
C SER A 266 7.67 -27.39 3.68
N GLU A 267 7.53 -26.18 4.22
CA GLU A 267 7.49 -25.91 5.66
C GLU A 267 6.07 -25.72 6.19
N PHE A 268 5.14 -25.35 5.30
CA PHE A 268 3.75 -25.07 5.59
C PHE A 268 2.84 -25.83 4.61
N SER A 269 2.54 -27.08 4.94
CA SER A 269 1.75 -27.94 4.05
C SER A 269 0.25 -27.58 4.07
N PRO A 270 -0.46 -27.62 2.93
CA PRO A 270 -1.93 -27.45 2.88
C PRO A 270 -2.69 -28.41 3.79
N ARG A 271 -2.15 -29.61 4.06
CA ARG A 271 -2.73 -30.59 5.00
C ARG A 271 -2.85 -30.08 6.44
N GLN A 272 -2.02 -29.12 6.84
CA GLN A 272 -2.13 -28.47 8.16
C GLN A 272 -3.33 -27.52 8.23
N LEU A 273 -3.78 -27.00 7.09
CA LEU A 273 -4.98 -26.17 6.95
C LEU A 273 -6.25 -27.03 6.84
N GLU A 274 -6.22 -28.14 6.09
CA GLU A 274 -7.36 -29.06 5.93
C GLU A 274 -7.78 -29.76 7.23
N LYS A 275 -6.84 -30.12 8.11
CA LYS A 275 -7.19 -30.69 9.43
C LYS A 275 -7.98 -29.72 10.32
N THR A 276 -8.03 -28.44 9.97
CA THR A 276 -8.72 -27.42 10.76
C THR A 276 -10.10 -27.06 10.21
N SER A 277 -10.39 -27.36 8.94
CA SER A 277 -11.72 -27.16 8.33
C SER A 277 -12.71 -28.30 8.58
N PHE A 278 -12.25 -29.46 9.08
CA PHE A 278 -13.09 -30.65 9.31
C PHE A 278 -13.34 -30.99 10.79
N SER A 279 -13.03 -30.09 11.73
CA SER A 279 -13.25 -30.31 13.17
C SER A 279 -14.37 -29.44 13.78
N ALA A 280 -15.31 -28.98 12.95
CA ALA A 280 -16.57 -28.39 13.42
C ALA A 280 -17.65 -29.47 13.54
#